data_AF-A0A2N2IRR1-F1
#
_entry.id   AF-A0A2N2IRR1-F1
#
_cell.length_a   1.000
_cell.length_b   1.000
_cell.length_c   1.000
_cell.angle_alpha   90.00
_cell.angle_beta   90.00
_cell.angle_gamma   90.00
#
_symmetry.space_group_name_H-M   'P 1'
#
loop_
_entity.id
_entity.type
_entity.pdbx_description
1 polymer ?
#
loop_
_entity_poly.entity_id
_entity_poly.type
_entity_poly.pdbx_seq_one_letter_code
_entity_poly.pdbx_strand_id
1 'polypeptide(L)'
;MMFGNTRKTILIIAIGLLVLVPLVFFLIVYSLDFFWFGTKQGNPGFFEIFYKMSVDDSRQILGGMGEVITAILGIVITVASIVVQLAATRYTPRITEMFFKDKTNLLILAFFIVSAVYCLFMNFVIRGGSDHDFIPVAGSIVNVLLLTVSLILIAPYFMYVFHFLEPENIVKGIERQATSTLVRLRPDTDIDQLQQQVVRNVEQLADIAINAIEQKDKGIATSSIDSLRDLLREYQSCKDQLPEKWFAVTGPLRANTEFISMHREVLSEITEKRTWLEYKTLRQYQMIYNESLNRMRDINYIVAIDTRYLGEDAIRNRQQETLRLILKFFNTYLRATLNAKDVRTAYNVLHQYRLLAEAVLRAGMDDQLLEIAGYFRYYGQVAFNMNIAFITETVAYDLTSLCELAFSAGAIVGDKLLDILLEVDKEAEGEAQEKGLRGVRKAQIKMATYFLLHEDAERAHRIFLDMKTEPIDRIRSIRSELVSVESKDFWEVIDRGENFDYLHPERRAMLHDFFAKFPELARE
;
A
#
# COMPACT_ATOMS: atom_id res chain seq x y z
N MET A 1 -7.48 -16.62 -4.91
CA MET A 1 -8.47 -17.39 -4.13
C MET A 1 -8.23 -18.91 -4.08
N MET A 2 -7.50 -19.56 -5.02
CA MET A 2 -7.28 -21.02 -5.01
C MET A 2 -6.31 -21.54 -3.93
N PHE A 3 -5.36 -20.73 -3.44
CA PHE A 3 -4.36 -21.19 -2.44
C PHE A 3 -4.90 -21.36 -1.00
N GLY A 4 -6.04 -20.75 -0.68
CA GLY A 4 -6.62 -20.84 0.67
C GLY A 4 -7.30 -22.17 0.98
N ASN A 5 -7.79 -22.88 -0.04
CA ASN A 5 -8.55 -24.12 0.16
C ASN A 5 -7.62 -25.31 0.43
N THR A 6 -6.51 -25.41 -0.31
CA THR A 6 -5.51 -26.48 -0.15
C THR A 6 -4.86 -26.47 1.23
N ARG A 7 -4.55 -25.27 1.77
CA ARG A 7 -3.95 -25.11 3.10
C ARG A 7 -4.93 -25.53 4.22
N LYS A 8 -6.22 -25.23 4.06
CA LYS A 8 -7.29 -25.68 4.99
C LYS A 8 -7.46 -27.20 4.97
N THR A 9 -7.47 -27.82 3.78
CA THR A 9 -7.56 -29.28 3.66
C THR A 9 -6.37 -29.98 4.30
N ILE A 10 -5.15 -29.49 4.08
CA ILE A 10 -3.93 -30.03 4.71
C ILE A 10 -3.99 -29.90 6.23
N LEU A 11 -4.49 -28.78 6.76
CA LEU A 11 -4.64 -28.57 8.20
C LEU A 11 -5.65 -29.55 8.82
N ILE A 12 -6.81 -29.74 8.18
CA ILE A 12 -7.84 -30.69 8.65
C ILE A 12 -7.27 -32.12 8.64
N ILE A 13 -6.53 -32.49 7.60
CA ILE A 13 -5.85 -33.79 7.52
C ILE A 13 -4.80 -33.93 8.64
N ALA A 14 -3.99 -32.90 8.88
CA ALA A 14 -2.97 -32.91 9.92
C ALA A 14 -3.58 -33.04 11.32
N ILE A 15 -4.64 -32.28 11.63
CA ILE A 15 -5.40 -32.39 12.88
C ILE A 15 -6.01 -33.79 13.01
N GLY A 16 -6.62 -34.30 11.93
CA GLY A 16 -7.16 -35.65 11.89
C GLY A 16 -6.11 -36.71 12.19
N LEU A 17 -4.91 -36.61 11.59
CA LEU A 17 -3.77 -37.48 11.88
C LEU A 17 -3.29 -37.35 13.34
N LEU A 18 -3.26 -36.14 13.89
CA LEU A 18 -2.82 -35.88 15.27
C LEU A 18 -3.74 -36.53 16.31
N VAL A 19 -5.02 -36.74 15.98
CA VAL A 19 -5.98 -37.49 16.80
C VAL A 19 -5.93 -38.98 16.50
N LEU A 20 -5.97 -39.33 15.22
CA LEU A 20 -6.10 -40.71 14.77
C LEU A 20 -4.86 -41.53 15.11
N VAL A 21 -3.66 -40.97 14.96
CA VAL A 21 -2.41 -41.72 15.19
C VAL A 21 -2.25 -42.12 16.65
N PRO A 22 -2.36 -41.23 17.66
CA PRO A 22 -2.28 -41.65 19.06
C PRO A 22 -3.40 -42.62 19.45
N LEU A 23 -4.62 -42.42 18.93
CA LEU A 23 -5.75 -43.30 19.22
C LEU A 23 -5.53 -44.70 18.64
N VAL A 24 -5.12 -44.80 17.38
CA VAL A 24 -4.84 -46.07 16.71
C VAL A 24 -3.64 -46.76 17.35
N PHE A 25 -2.58 -46.02 17.66
CA PHE A 25 -1.41 -46.55 18.35
C PHE A 25 -1.78 -47.08 19.75
N PHE A 26 -2.57 -46.32 20.51
CA PHE A 26 -3.10 -46.75 21.80
C PHE A 26 -3.95 -48.01 21.65
N LEU A 27 -4.88 -48.06 20.69
CA LEU A 27 -5.73 -49.24 20.47
C LEU A 27 -4.92 -50.47 20.04
N ILE A 28 -3.87 -50.30 19.23
CA ILE A 28 -2.97 -51.39 18.83
C ILE A 28 -2.20 -51.91 20.04
N VAL A 29 -1.57 -51.02 20.81
CA VAL A 29 -0.79 -51.40 22.00
C VAL A 29 -1.69 -52.03 23.05
N TYR A 30 -2.86 -51.44 23.32
CA TYR A 30 -3.87 -51.99 24.22
C TYR A 30 -4.33 -53.37 23.77
N SER A 31 -4.58 -53.57 22.47
CA SER A 31 -4.97 -54.88 21.94
C SER A 31 -3.83 -55.90 22.09
N LEU A 32 -2.59 -55.50 21.81
CA LEU A 32 -1.41 -56.36 22.01
C LEU A 32 -1.26 -56.74 23.49
N ASP A 33 -1.39 -55.79 24.40
CA ASP A 33 -1.33 -56.04 25.84
C ASP A 33 -2.48 -56.95 26.30
N PHE A 34 -3.70 -56.71 25.79
CA PHE A 34 -4.87 -57.53 26.06
C PHE A 34 -4.67 -58.98 25.61
N PHE A 35 -4.14 -59.20 24.40
CA PHE A 35 -3.98 -60.54 23.84
C PHE A 35 -2.73 -61.27 24.36
N TRP A 36 -1.64 -60.56 24.65
CA TRP A 36 -0.34 -61.16 24.95
C TRP A 36 0.03 -61.16 26.44
N PHE A 37 -0.37 -60.12 27.18
CA PHE A 37 0.01 -59.91 28.59
C PHE A 37 -1.18 -59.91 29.56
N GLY A 38 -2.43 -59.97 29.07
CA GLY A 38 -3.65 -59.94 29.87
C GLY A 38 -3.72 -61.08 30.89
N THR A 39 -3.56 -60.74 32.18
CA THR A 39 -3.71 -61.67 33.30
C THR A 39 -5.17 -62.14 33.42
N LYS A 40 -5.37 -63.46 33.42
CA LYS A 40 -6.68 -64.15 33.45
C LYS A 40 -7.45 -64.03 34.78
N GLN A 41 -7.64 -62.83 35.33
CA GLN A 41 -8.58 -62.60 36.43
C GLN A 41 -9.45 -61.36 36.16
N GLY A 42 -10.73 -61.59 35.91
CA GLY A 42 -11.81 -60.58 36.05
C GLY A 42 -11.72 -59.41 35.07
N ASN A 43 -11.82 -59.71 33.78
CA ASN A 43 -11.63 -58.83 32.63
C ASN A 43 -12.55 -57.58 32.65
N PRO A 44 -12.05 -56.38 33.01
CA PRO A 44 -12.83 -55.17 32.88
C PRO A 44 -12.81 -54.70 31.42
N GLY A 45 -13.98 -54.54 30.81
CA GLY A 45 -14.08 -53.85 29.51
C GLY A 45 -13.51 -52.43 29.58
N PHE A 46 -13.26 -51.77 28.44
CA PHE A 46 -12.68 -50.42 28.37
C PHE A 46 -13.31 -49.42 29.36
N PHE A 47 -14.62 -49.50 29.58
CA PHE A 47 -15.36 -48.67 30.55
C PHE A 47 -15.28 -49.15 32.01
N GLU A 48 -15.00 -50.43 32.28
CA GLU A 48 -14.78 -50.94 33.64
C GLU A 48 -13.42 -50.53 34.21
N ILE A 49 -12.42 -50.18 33.38
CA ILE A 49 -11.13 -49.63 33.83
C ILE A 49 -11.36 -48.30 34.57
N PHE A 50 -12.27 -47.45 34.06
CA PHE A 50 -12.68 -46.22 34.72
C PHE A 50 -13.53 -46.47 35.98
N TYR A 51 -14.14 -47.66 36.11
CA TYR A 51 -15.06 -48.03 37.19
C TYR A 51 -14.39 -48.75 38.37
N LYS A 52 -13.25 -49.41 38.14
CA LYS A 52 -12.45 -50.13 39.16
C LYS A 52 -11.17 -49.40 39.58
N MET A 53 -10.97 -48.16 39.15
CA MET A 53 -9.77 -47.38 39.49
C MET A 53 -9.73 -47.10 41.00
N SER A 54 -8.56 -47.28 41.63
CA SER A 54 -8.39 -46.91 43.04
C SER A 54 -8.54 -45.39 43.22
N VAL A 55 -8.90 -44.96 44.43
CA VAL A 55 -8.95 -43.53 44.79
C VAL A 55 -7.58 -42.89 44.63
N ASP A 56 -6.52 -43.62 45.01
CA ASP A 56 -5.14 -43.13 44.92
C ASP A 56 -4.67 -43.01 43.46
N ASP A 57 -4.97 -44.01 42.62
CA ASP A 57 -4.69 -43.98 41.17
C ASP A 57 -5.44 -42.81 40.50
N SER A 58 -6.70 -42.58 40.91
CA SER A 58 -7.52 -41.47 40.41
C SER A 58 -6.94 -40.11 40.76
N ARG A 59 -6.47 -39.93 42.00
CA ARG A 59 -5.79 -38.71 42.41
C ARG A 59 -4.50 -38.50 41.64
N GLN A 60 -3.70 -39.55 41.46
CA GLN A 60 -2.43 -39.44 40.77
C GLN A 60 -2.61 -39.10 39.28
N ILE A 61 -3.53 -39.76 38.59
CA ILE A 61 -3.79 -39.52 37.17
C ILE A 61 -4.43 -38.14 36.96
N LEU A 62 -5.46 -37.78 37.73
CA LEU A 62 -6.13 -36.48 37.59
C LEU A 62 -5.23 -35.32 38.02
N GLY A 63 -4.37 -35.53 39.03
CA GLY A 63 -3.32 -34.59 39.41
C GLY A 63 -2.32 -34.36 38.27
N GLY A 64 -1.77 -35.44 37.70
CA GLY A 64 -0.86 -35.36 36.56
C GLY A 64 -1.51 -34.71 35.32
N MET A 65 -2.78 -34.99 35.04
CA MET A 65 -3.52 -34.31 33.96
C MET A 65 -3.66 -32.81 34.22
N GLY A 66 -3.92 -32.40 35.47
CA GLY A 66 -4.00 -31.00 35.87
C GLY A 66 -2.67 -30.27 35.67
N GLU A 67 -1.54 -30.91 36.01
CA GLU A 67 -0.20 -30.38 35.74
C GLU A 67 0.04 -30.19 34.24
N VAL A 68 -0.31 -31.18 33.42
CA VAL A 68 -0.14 -31.12 31.95
C VAL A 68 -0.99 -30.01 31.33
N ILE A 69 -2.27 -29.88 31.68
CA ILE A 69 -3.12 -28.79 31.15
C ILE A 69 -2.57 -27.43 31.58
N THR A 70 -2.12 -27.29 32.82
CA THR A 70 -1.55 -26.03 33.31
C THR A 70 -0.25 -25.68 32.59
N ALA A 71 0.61 -26.67 32.32
CA ALA A 71 1.81 -26.50 31.51
C ALA A 71 1.48 -26.09 30.06
N ILE A 72 0.50 -26.73 29.44
CA ILE A 72 0.03 -26.37 28.09
C ILE A 72 -0.49 -24.94 28.06
N LEU A 73 -1.32 -24.54 29.02
CA LEU A 73 -1.81 -23.17 29.15
C LEU A 73 -0.64 -22.17 29.24
N GLY A 74 0.36 -22.48 30.06
CA GLY A 74 1.60 -21.69 30.17
C GLY A 74 2.32 -21.54 28.83
N ILE A 75 2.55 -22.65 28.12
CA ILE A 75 3.19 -22.64 26.79
C ILE A 75 2.39 -21.82 25.79
N VAL A 76 1.06 -22.00 25.74
CA VAL A 76 0.17 -21.29 24.81
C VAL A 76 0.21 -19.79 25.07
N ILE A 77 0.14 -19.36 26.33
CA ILE A 77 0.26 -17.94 26.70
C ILE A 77 1.64 -17.41 26.33
N THR A 78 2.73 -18.08 26.72
CA THR A 78 4.09 -17.61 26.48
C THR A 78 4.38 -17.48 24.98
N VAL A 79 4.06 -18.50 24.17
CA VAL A 79 4.27 -18.45 22.72
C VAL A 79 3.40 -17.37 22.10
N ALA A 80 2.10 -17.29 22.44
CA ALA A 80 1.23 -16.25 21.91
C ALA A 80 1.74 -14.84 22.26
N SER A 81 2.14 -14.61 23.52
CA SER A 81 2.73 -13.35 23.96
C SER A 81 4.01 -13.01 23.20
N ILE A 82 4.93 -13.96 23.01
CA ILE A 82 6.17 -13.73 22.26
C ILE A 82 5.87 -13.38 20.80
N VAL A 83 5.01 -14.13 20.12
CA VAL A 83 4.71 -13.87 18.70
C VAL A 83 3.99 -12.53 18.54
N VAL A 84 3.04 -12.20 19.44
CA VAL A 84 2.37 -10.89 19.45
C VAL A 84 3.36 -9.76 19.72
N GLN A 85 4.28 -9.91 20.68
CA GLN A 85 5.32 -8.91 20.96
C GLN A 85 6.24 -8.70 19.75
N LEU A 86 6.72 -9.78 19.14
CA LEU A 86 7.54 -9.71 17.94
C LEU A 86 6.81 -8.99 16.81
N ALA A 87 5.54 -9.33 16.55
CA ALA A 87 4.73 -8.67 15.54
C ALA A 87 4.45 -7.20 15.89
N ALA A 88 4.23 -6.88 17.17
CA ALA A 88 3.96 -5.53 17.64
C ALA A 88 5.18 -4.61 17.51
N THR A 89 6.38 -5.11 17.84
CA THR A 89 7.64 -4.40 17.60
C THR A 89 7.95 -4.31 16.11
N ARG A 90 7.57 -5.34 15.34
CA ARG A 90 7.88 -5.42 13.92
C ARG A 90 6.95 -4.58 13.04
N TYR A 91 5.66 -4.47 13.34
CA TYR A 91 4.71 -3.85 12.41
C TYR A 91 3.91 -2.72 13.03
N THR A 92 3.27 -2.95 14.17
CA THR A 92 2.56 -1.88 14.90
C THR A 92 2.22 -2.33 16.32
N PRO A 93 2.40 -1.49 17.35
CA PRO A 93 2.06 -1.83 18.73
C PRO A 93 0.57 -2.19 18.90
N ARG A 94 -0.31 -1.70 18.00
CA ARG A 94 -1.75 -1.96 17.99
C ARG A 94 -2.12 -3.42 17.74
N ILE A 95 -1.21 -4.24 17.20
CA ILE A 95 -1.43 -5.69 17.05
C ILE A 95 -1.80 -6.33 18.39
N THR A 96 -1.18 -5.87 19.48
CA THR A 96 -1.49 -6.35 20.83
C THR A 96 -2.96 -6.10 21.19
N GLU A 97 -3.48 -4.90 20.91
CA GLU A 97 -4.89 -4.60 21.15
C GLU A 97 -5.82 -5.43 20.27
N MET A 98 -5.47 -5.60 18.99
CA MET A 98 -6.25 -6.42 18.05
C MET A 98 -6.32 -7.87 18.51
N PHE A 99 -5.20 -8.41 19.02
CA PHE A 99 -5.12 -9.76 19.55
C PHE A 99 -6.09 -9.98 20.72
N PHE A 100 -6.15 -9.04 21.68
CA PHE A 100 -7.05 -9.14 22.84
C PHE A 100 -8.51 -8.81 22.52
N LYS A 101 -8.79 -8.07 21.45
CA LYS A 101 -10.17 -7.80 20.98
C LYS A 101 -10.73 -8.93 20.11
N ASP A 102 -9.87 -9.80 19.58
CA ASP A 102 -10.30 -10.90 18.73
C ASP A 102 -11.06 -11.98 19.52
N LYS A 103 -12.27 -12.28 19.05
CA LYS A 103 -13.18 -13.22 19.74
C LYS A 103 -12.64 -14.64 19.75
N THR A 104 -11.91 -15.06 18.70
CA THR A 104 -11.37 -16.41 18.59
C THR A 104 -10.25 -16.62 19.60
N ASN A 105 -9.33 -15.64 19.71
CA ASN A 105 -8.27 -15.67 20.73
C ASN A 105 -8.84 -15.73 22.15
N LEU A 106 -9.82 -14.87 22.47
CA LEU A 106 -10.47 -14.87 23.77
C LEU A 106 -11.17 -16.19 24.08
N LEU A 107 -11.87 -16.78 23.10
CA LEU A 107 -12.59 -18.04 23.29
C LEU A 107 -11.63 -19.21 23.54
N ILE A 108 -10.54 -19.30 22.77
CA ILE A 108 -9.54 -20.36 22.92
C ILE A 108 -8.79 -20.22 24.25
N LEU A 109 -8.39 -19.00 24.62
CA LEU A 109 -7.73 -18.75 25.90
C LEU A 109 -8.67 -19.07 27.08
N ALA A 110 -9.93 -18.65 27.00
CA ALA A 110 -10.94 -18.98 28.01
C ALA A 110 -11.15 -20.49 28.13
N PHE A 111 -11.15 -21.23 27.01
CA PHE A 111 -11.25 -22.69 27.02
C PHE A 111 -10.09 -23.34 27.79
N PHE A 112 -8.84 -22.93 27.55
CA PHE A 112 -7.70 -23.47 28.28
C PHE A 112 -7.74 -23.12 29.78
N ILE A 113 -8.12 -21.88 30.13
CA ILE A 113 -8.27 -21.46 31.53
C ILE A 113 -9.36 -22.27 32.23
N VAL A 114 -10.53 -22.40 31.62
CA VAL A 114 -11.65 -23.18 32.18
C VAL A 114 -11.26 -24.64 32.33
N SER A 115 -10.55 -25.22 31.36
CA SER A 115 -10.07 -26.61 31.42
C SER A 115 -9.09 -26.83 32.57
N ALA A 116 -8.13 -25.90 32.76
CA ALA A 116 -7.16 -25.97 33.85
C ALA A 116 -7.85 -25.85 35.21
N VAL A 117 -8.73 -24.85 35.36
CA VAL A 117 -9.50 -24.62 36.59
C VAL A 117 -10.41 -25.80 36.91
N TYR A 118 -11.05 -26.40 35.90
CA TYR A 118 -11.88 -27.59 36.07
C TYR A 118 -11.05 -28.80 36.55
N CYS A 119 -9.88 -29.03 35.97
CA CYS A 119 -8.96 -30.08 36.45
C CYS A 119 -8.53 -29.86 37.91
N LEU A 120 -8.23 -28.61 38.29
CA LEU A 120 -7.91 -28.27 39.69
C LEU A 120 -9.11 -28.52 40.61
N PHE A 121 -10.31 -28.10 40.23
CA PHE A 121 -11.52 -28.36 41.03
C PHE A 121 -11.80 -29.86 41.20
N MET A 122 -11.58 -30.67 40.15
CA MET A 122 -11.77 -32.10 40.24
C MET A 122 -10.85 -32.77 41.28
N ASN A 123 -9.65 -32.25 41.50
CA ASN A 123 -8.77 -32.75 42.57
C ASN A 123 -9.38 -32.56 43.97
N PHE A 124 -10.14 -31.49 44.20
CA PHE A 124 -10.83 -31.25 45.48
C PHE A 124 -12.07 -32.11 45.69
N VAL A 125 -12.67 -32.63 44.62
CA VAL A 125 -13.89 -33.47 44.69
C VAL A 125 -13.57 -34.89 45.14
N ILE A 126 -12.34 -35.37 44.91
CA ILE A 126 -11.94 -36.75 45.25
C ILE A 126 -11.77 -36.88 46.77
N ARG A 127 -12.77 -37.44 47.43
CA ARG A 127 -12.74 -37.76 48.86
C ARG A 127 -12.37 -39.23 49.05
N GLY A 128 -11.30 -39.47 49.80
CA GLY A 128 -10.90 -40.79 50.29
C GLY A 128 -10.84 -40.72 51.80
N GLY A 129 -11.63 -41.54 52.48
CA GLY A 129 -11.68 -41.59 53.94
C GLY A 129 -13.06 -41.89 54.54
N SER A 130 -13.17 -43.11 55.09
CA SER A 130 -13.99 -43.55 56.23
C SER A 130 -15.47 -43.94 56.10
N ASP A 131 -16.12 -43.95 54.92
CA ASP A 131 -17.26 -44.90 54.72
C ASP A 131 -17.70 -45.07 53.26
N HIS A 132 -17.50 -44.08 52.39
CA HIS A 132 -17.72 -44.21 50.94
C HIS A 132 -16.64 -43.47 50.14
N ASP A 133 -15.86 -44.22 49.38
CA ASP A 133 -14.96 -43.67 48.37
C ASP A 133 -15.79 -43.11 47.21
N PHE A 134 -15.71 -41.79 46.98
CA PHE A 134 -16.42 -41.15 45.88
C PHE A 134 -15.44 -40.77 44.77
N ILE A 135 -15.46 -41.56 43.70
CA ILE A 135 -14.71 -41.27 42.47
C ILE A 135 -15.71 -40.70 41.45
N PRO A 136 -15.58 -39.41 41.08
CA PRO A 136 -16.47 -38.78 40.11
C PRO A 136 -16.14 -39.23 38.68
N VAL A 137 -16.56 -40.44 38.29
CA VAL A 137 -16.27 -41.05 36.98
C VAL A 137 -16.65 -40.12 35.81
N ALA A 138 -17.81 -39.48 35.87
CA ALA A 138 -18.24 -38.50 34.86
C ALA A 138 -17.27 -37.30 34.77
N GLY A 139 -16.79 -36.81 35.92
CA GLY A 139 -15.81 -35.71 35.96
C GLY A 139 -14.44 -36.12 35.43
N SER A 140 -14.01 -37.35 35.71
CA SER A 140 -12.78 -37.92 35.15
C SER A 140 -12.84 -38.05 33.62
N ILE A 141 -13.97 -38.50 33.07
CA ILE A 141 -14.19 -38.57 31.62
C ILE A 141 -14.14 -37.17 31.00
N VAL A 142 -14.79 -36.19 31.64
CA VAL A 142 -14.73 -34.79 31.18
C VAL A 142 -13.29 -34.25 31.24
N ASN A 143 -12.50 -34.57 32.27
CA ASN A 143 -11.09 -34.19 32.34
C ASN A 143 -10.26 -34.79 31.20
N VAL A 144 -10.42 -36.08 30.92
CA VAL A 144 -9.73 -36.74 29.79
C VAL A 144 -10.13 -36.08 28.47
N LEU A 145 -11.41 -35.77 28.29
CA LEU A 145 -11.90 -35.08 27.11
C LEU A 145 -11.30 -33.68 26.98
N LEU A 146 -11.31 -32.88 28.06
CA LEU A 146 -10.75 -31.52 28.08
C LEU A 146 -9.24 -31.53 27.81
N LEU A 147 -8.49 -32.47 28.38
CA LEU A 147 -7.06 -32.64 28.09
C LEU A 147 -6.83 -32.99 26.62
N THR A 148 -7.60 -33.95 26.10
CA THR A 148 -7.48 -34.38 24.70
C THR A 148 -7.78 -33.23 23.75
N VAL A 149 -8.88 -32.51 23.97
CA VAL A 149 -9.24 -31.33 23.17
C VAL A 149 -8.19 -30.23 23.32
N SER A 150 -7.67 -30.00 24.52
CA SER A 150 -6.60 -29.02 24.78
C SER A 150 -5.36 -29.31 23.94
N LEU A 151 -4.90 -30.57 23.90
CA LEU A 151 -3.75 -30.99 23.08
C LEU A 151 -4.00 -30.81 21.59
N ILE A 152 -5.20 -31.18 21.12
CA ILE A 152 -5.59 -31.05 19.71
C ILE A 152 -5.67 -29.58 19.29
N LEU A 153 -6.14 -28.70 20.17
CA LEU A 153 -6.36 -27.28 19.88
C LEU A 153 -5.07 -26.47 19.75
N ILE A 154 -3.93 -26.94 20.29
CA ILE A 154 -2.65 -26.23 20.24
C ILE A 154 -2.21 -25.92 18.80
N ALA A 155 -2.14 -26.95 17.96
CA ALA A 155 -1.68 -26.80 16.58
C ALA A 155 -2.55 -25.84 15.74
N PRO A 156 -3.90 -25.99 15.67
CA PRO A 156 -4.74 -25.05 14.95
C PRO A 156 -4.71 -23.65 15.56
N TYR A 157 -4.55 -23.52 16.89
CA TYR A 157 -4.43 -22.22 17.53
C TYR A 157 -3.15 -21.50 17.11
N PHE A 158 -1.98 -22.15 17.13
CA PHE A 158 -0.75 -21.51 16.67
C PHE A 158 -0.81 -21.13 15.20
N MET A 159 -1.38 -21.99 14.36
CA MET A 159 -1.62 -21.64 12.94
C MET A 159 -2.55 -20.43 12.80
N TYR A 160 -3.61 -20.36 13.62
CA TYR A 160 -4.49 -19.20 13.67
C TYR A 160 -3.74 -17.93 14.09
N VAL A 161 -2.94 -17.98 15.16
CA VAL A 161 -2.15 -16.84 15.64
C VAL A 161 -1.14 -16.39 14.59
N PHE A 162 -0.42 -17.30 13.93
CA PHE A 162 0.50 -16.93 12.87
C PHE A 162 -0.22 -16.26 11.68
N HIS A 163 -1.34 -16.82 11.23
CA HIS A 163 -2.11 -16.25 10.13
C HIS A 163 -2.78 -14.92 10.51
N PHE A 164 -3.22 -14.77 11.75
CA PHE A 164 -3.76 -13.51 12.28
C PHE A 164 -2.69 -12.41 12.28
N LEU A 165 -1.45 -12.78 12.59
CA LEU A 165 -0.31 -11.87 12.64
C LEU A 165 0.39 -11.67 11.29
N GLU A 166 -0.02 -12.38 10.22
CA GLU A 166 0.43 -12.10 8.86
C GLU A 166 0.01 -10.65 8.48
N PRO A 167 0.98 -9.77 8.17
CA PRO A 167 0.72 -8.34 7.98
C PRO A 167 -0.31 -8.02 6.90
N GLU A 168 -0.32 -8.80 5.82
CA GLU A 168 -1.28 -8.67 4.73
C GLU A 168 -2.74 -8.85 5.21
N ASN A 169 -2.96 -9.75 6.17
CA ASN A 169 -4.30 -9.99 6.74
C ASN A 169 -4.70 -8.85 7.69
N ILE A 170 -3.74 -8.28 8.42
CA ILE A 170 -3.95 -7.12 9.28
C ILE A 170 -4.36 -5.92 8.42
N VAL A 171 -3.59 -5.64 7.37
CA VAL A 171 -3.84 -4.54 6.42
C VAL A 171 -5.23 -4.66 5.79
N LYS A 172 -5.57 -5.83 5.22
CA LYS A 172 -6.90 -6.09 4.65
C LYS A 172 -8.02 -6.04 5.70
N GLY A 173 -7.73 -6.43 6.95
CA GLY A 173 -8.66 -6.32 8.07
C GLY A 173 -9.01 -4.87 8.37
N ILE A 174 -8.01 -3.99 8.42
CA ILE A 174 -8.18 -2.56 8.66
C ILE A 174 -8.90 -1.89 7.49
N GLU A 175 -8.53 -2.22 6.26
CA GLU A 175 -9.19 -1.75 5.03
C GLU A 175 -10.69 -2.07 5.07
N ARG A 176 -11.06 -3.35 5.25
CA ARG A 176 -12.46 -3.77 5.36
C ARG A 176 -13.21 -3.08 6.50
N GLN A 177 -12.54 -2.86 7.63
CA GLN A 177 -13.13 -2.13 8.75
C GLN A 177 -13.43 -0.68 8.36
N ALA A 178 -12.50 0.01 7.68
CA ALA A 178 -12.69 1.38 7.23
C ALA A 178 -13.80 1.49 6.19
N THR A 179 -13.76 0.67 5.15
CA THR A 179 -14.81 0.51 4.13
C THR A 179 -16.18 0.26 4.76
N SER A 180 -16.28 -0.70 5.68
CA SER A 180 -17.56 -1.02 6.33
C SER A 180 -18.10 0.12 7.18
N THR A 181 -17.22 1.01 7.67
CA THR A 181 -17.60 2.22 8.41
C THR A 181 -18.25 3.23 7.47
N LEU A 182 -17.72 3.37 6.24
CA LEU A 182 -18.28 4.25 5.21
C LEU A 182 -19.67 3.77 4.75
N VAL A 183 -19.86 2.46 4.54
CA VAL A 183 -21.15 1.89 4.12
C VAL A 183 -22.24 2.03 5.21
N ARG A 184 -21.84 2.14 6.49
CA ARG A 184 -22.77 2.23 7.63
C ARG A 184 -23.23 3.65 7.95
N LEU A 185 -22.78 4.67 7.21
CA LEU A 185 -23.19 6.07 7.41
C LEU A 185 -24.70 6.23 7.16
N ARG A 186 -25.49 6.13 8.23
CA ARG A 186 -26.94 6.43 8.26
C ARG A 186 -27.19 7.77 8.97
N PRO A 187 -28.32 8.45 8.70
CA PRO A 187 -28.63 9.77 9.28
C PRO A 187 -28.57 9.86 10.81
N ASP A 188 -28.91 8.77 11.53
CA ASP A 188 -28.95 8.70 13.00
C ASP A 188 -27.63 8.25 13.66
N THR A 189 -26.53 8.18 12.90
CA THR A 189 -25.26 7.67 13.41
C THR A 189 -24.43 8.79 14.04
N ASP A 190 -23.66 8.46 15.08
CA ASP A 190 -22.66 9.37 15.67
C ASP A 190 -21.50 9.58 14.67
N ILE A 191 -21.58 10.67 13.90
CA ILE A 191 -20.63 11.00 12.84
C ILE A 191 -19.23 11.26 13.39
N ASP A 192 -19.11 11.86 14.57
CA ASP A 192 -17.81 12.18 15.17
C ASP A 192 -17.05 10.88 15.50
N GLN A 193 -17.75 9.88 16.04
CA GLN A 193 -17.16 8.56 16.29
C GLN A 193 -16.72 7.86 15.01
N LEU A 194 -17.52 7.94 13.94
CA LEU A 194 -17.19 7.35 12.65
C LEU A 194 -15.99 8.05 11.98
N GLN A 195 -15.96 9.39 12.00
CA GLN A 195 -14.81 10.16 11.51
C GLN A 195 -13.53 9.75 12.23
N GLN A 196 -13.55 9.66 13.56
CA GLN A 196 -12.40 9.19 14.33
C GLN A 196 -12.01 7.75 13.97
N GLN A 197 -12.98 6.86 13.75
CA GLN A 197 -12.70 5.48 13.39
C GLN A 197 -11.99 5.39 12.03
N VAL A 198 -12.46 6.13 11.02
CA VAL A 198 -11.80 6.19 9.72
C VAL A 198 -10.41 6.81 9.82
N VAL A 199 -10.25 7.91 10.57
CA VAL A 199 -8.94 8.53 10.83
C VAL A 199 -7.97 7.53 11.45
N ARG A 200 -8.39 6.79 12.49
CA ARG A 200 -7.55 5.78 13.15
C ARG A 200 -7.12 4.67 12.21
N ASN A 201 -7.99 4.24 11.29
CA ASN A 201 -7.68 3.19 10.32
C ASN A 201 -6.69 3.68 9.27
N VAL A 202 -6.88 4.91 8.76
CA VAL A 202 -5.96 5.55 7.80
C VAL A 202 -4.57 5.74 8.42
N GLU A 203 -4.50 6.25 9.65
CA GLU A 203 -3.23 6.38 10.40
C GLU A 203 -2.57 5.02 10.62
N GLN A 204 -3.34 3.99 10.96
CA GLN A 204 -2.78 2.66 11.21
C GLN A 204 -2.19 2.03 9.94
N LEU A 205 -2.85 2.19 8.79
CA LEU A 205 -2.30 1.72 7.51
C LEU A 205 -0.99 2.47 7.18
N ALA A 206 -0.94 3.77 7.44
CA ALA A 206 0.26 4.57 7.23
C ALA A 206 1.41 4.17 8.16
N ASP A 207 1.13 3.95 9.45
CA ASP A 207 2.12 3.49 10.43
C ASP A 207 2.70 2.13 10.03
N ILE A 208 1.85 1.19 9.57
CA ILE A 208 2.31 -0.11 9.08
C ILE A 208 3.21 0.08 7.85
N ALA A 209 2.86 0.97 6.93
CA ALA A 209 3.69 1.26 5.75
C ALA A 209 5.05 1.84 6.15
N ILE A 210 5.09 2.79 7.09
CA ILE A 210 6.33 3.40 7.59
C ILE A 210 7.21 2.36 8.27
N ASN A 211 6.67 1.57 9.20
CA ASN A 211 7.44 0.53 9.89
C ASN A 211 7.95 -0.56 8.91
N ALA A 212 7.16 -0.88 7.88
CA ALA A 212 7.59 -1.78 6.82
C ALA A 212 8.75 -1.19 5.99
N ILE A 213 8.74 0.13 5.70
CA ILE A 213 9.87 0.83 5.06
C ILE A 213 11.12 0.75 5.94
N GLU A 214 11.01 1.01 7.23
CA GLU A 214 12.15 0.93 8.16
C GLU A 214 12.78 -0.47 8.17
N GLN A 215 11.96 -1.51 8.00
CA GLN A 215 12.40 -2.90 7.91
C GLN A 215 12.74 -3.38 6.51
N LYS A 216 12.65 -2.51 5.51
CA LYS A 216 12.88 -2.82 4.10
C LYS A 216 11.94 -3.90 3.55
N ASP A 217 10.75 -4.05 4.14
CA ASP A 217 9.71 -4.94 3.64
C ASP A 217 8.85 -4.22 2.61
N LYS A 218 9.26 -4.31 1.35
CA LYS A 218 8.54 -3.70 0.22
C LYS A 218 7.13 -4.27 0.07
N GLY A 219 6.91 -5.56 0.34
CA GLY A 219 5.62 -6.21 0.12
C GLY A 219 4.54 -5.64 1.02
N ILE A 220 4.83 -5.54 2.32
CA ILE A 220 3.90 -4.98 3.30
C ILE A 220 3.69 -3.48 3.06
N ALA A 221 4.76 -2.73 2.82
CA ALA A 221 4.65 -1.30 2.55
C ALA A 221 3.74 -1.03 1.34
N THR A 222 3.93 -1.78 0.25
CA THR A 222 3.09 -1.70 -0.96
C THR A 222 1.64 -2.04 -0.63
N SER A 223 1.38 -3.16 0.06
CA SER A 223 0.02 -3.57 0.42
C SER A 223 -0.71 -2.54 1.28
N SER A 224 -0.02 -1.88 2.20
CA SER A 224 -0.59 -0.82 3.05
C SER A 224 -0.94 0.44 2.26
N ILE A 225 -0.07 0.82 1.32
CA ILE A 225 -0.31 1.96 0.42
C ILE A 225 -1.49 1.65 -0.52
N ASP A 226 -1.52 0.47 -1.12
CA ASP A 226 -2.63 0.00 -1.95
C ASP A 226 -3.96 0.04 -1.19
N SER A 227 -3.96 -0.35 0.09
CA SER A 227 -5.17 -0.34 0.93
C SER A 227 -5.67 1.07 1.24
N LEU A 228 -4.77 2.04 1.39
CA LEU A 228 -5.13 3.45 1.52
C LEU A 228 -5.75 3.99 0.21
N ARG A 229 -5.20 3.60 -0.95
CA ARG A 229 -5.79 3.91 -2.27
C ARG A 229 -7.19 3.33 -2.38
N ASP A 230 -7.35 2.05 -2.07
CA ASP A 230 -8.60 1.33 -2.28
C ASP A 230 -9.72 1.88 -1.36
N LEU A 231 -9.37 2.23 -0.11
CA LEU A 231 -10.25 2.97 0.81
C LEU A 231 -10.72 4.30 0.20
N LEU A 232 -9.80 5.11 -0.33
CA LEU A 232 -10.16 6.40 -0.95
C LEU A 232 -10.96 6.24 -2.22
N ARG A 233 -10.65 5.25 -3.05
CA ARG A 233 -11.41 4.94 -4.27
C ARG A 233 -12.86 4.61 -3.92
N GLU A 234 -13.07 3.75 -2.93
CA GLU A 234 -14.42 3.42 -2.47
C GLU A 234 -15.13 4.65 -1.89
N TYR A 235 -14.43 5.44 -1.08
CA TYR A 235 -14.95 6.70 -0.56
C TYR A 235 -15.38 7.66 -1.68
N GLN A 236 -14.56 7.86 -2.71
CA GLN A 236 -14.91 8.73 -3.84
C GLN A 236 -16.19 8.26 -4.55
N SER A 237 -16.44 6.94 -4.60
CA SER A 237 -17.64 6.38 -5.24
C SER A 237 -18.93 6.61 -4.44
N CYS A 238 -18.85 6.74 -3.10
CA CYS A 238 -20.00 6.95 -2.24
C CYS A 238 -20.10 8.37 -1.65
N LYS A 239 -19.13 9.24 -1.92
CA LYS A 239 -18.97 10.59 -1.36
C LYS A 239 -20.25 11.43 -1.43
N ASP A 240 -20.93 11.42 -2.56
CA ASP A 240 -22.13 12.24 -2.79
C ASP A 240 -23.36 11.81 -1.97
N GLN A 241 -23.32 10.59 -1.41
CA GLN A 241 -24.40 10.03 -0.60
C GLN A 241 -24.24 10.33 0.90
N LEU A 242 -23.10 10.90 1.30
CA LEU A 242 -22.77 11.13 2.70
C LEU A 242 -23.45 12.39 3.26
N PRO A 243 -23.84 12.38 4.55
CA PRO A 243 -24.51 13.53 5.17
C PRO A 243 -23.57 14.74 5.27
N GLU A 244 -24.10 15.97 5.19
CA GLU A 244 -23.25 17.18 5.22
C GLU A 244 -22.36 17.29 6.47
N LYS A 245 -22.88 16.85 7.62
CA LYS A 245 -22.14 16.78 8.88
C LYS A 245 -20.85 15.94 8.78
N TRP A 246 -20.80 14.96 7.89
CA TRP A 246 -19.59 14.16 7.65
C TRP A 246 -18.42 15.02 7.16
N PHE A 247 -18.69 16.10 6.44
CA PHE A 247 -17.65 16.95 5.87
C PHE A 247 -17.17 18.04 6.82
N ALA A 248 -17.88 18.26 7.93
CA ALA A 248 -17.52 19.28 8.92
C ALA A 248 -16.25 18.87 9.67
N VAL A 249 -15.22 19.72 9.60
CA VAL A 249 -13.98 19.56 10.36
C VAL A 249 -14.13 20.17 11.76
N THR A 250 -14.90 19.50 12.60
CA THR A 250 -15.27 19.95 13.95
C THR A 250 -14.90 18.93 15.03
N GLY A 251 -15.12 19.29 16.30
CA GLY A 251 -15.04 18.36 17.42
C GLY A 251 -13.68 17.62 17.49
N PRO A 252 -13.70 16.29 17.67
CA PRO A 252 -12.48 15.50 17.76
C PRO A 252 -11.62 15.48 16.48
N LEU A 253 -12.23 15.59 15.30
CA LEU A 253 -11.50 15.62 14.03
C LEU A 253 -10.60 16.85 13.96
N ARG A 254 -11.08 18.00 14.43
CA ARG A 254 -10.29 19.24 14.52
C ARG A 254 -9.07 19.12 15.44
N ALA A 255 -9.16 18.29 16.48
CA ALA A 255 -8.07 18.09 17.44
C ALA A 255 -6.95 17.16 16.91
N ASN A 256 -7.16 16.50 15.77
CA ASN A 256 -6.15 15.65 15.14
C ASN A 256 -4.96 16.49 14.63
N THR A 257 -3.76 15.91 14.66
CA THR A 257 -2.47 16.59 14.47
C THR A 257 -2.38 17.39 13.16
N GLU A 258 -3.01 16.90 12.09
CA GLU A 258 -2.99 17.53 10.77
C GLU A 258 -3.90 18.75 10.67
N PHE A 259 -4.94 18.85 11.51
CA PHE A 259 -5.94 19.92 11.44
C PHE A 259 -5.78 20.95 12.56
N ILE A 260 -5.20 20.58 13.70
CA ILE A 260 -5.11 21.45 14.88
C ILE A 260 -4.31 22.73 14.63
N SER A 261 -3.29 22.67 13.79
CA SER A 261 -2.40 23.79 13.45
C SER A 261 -2.90 24.64 12.29
N MET A 262 -4.00 24.26 11.63
CA MET A 262 -4.50 24.98 10.46
C MET A 262 -5.26 26.25 10.84
N HIS A 263 -5.13 27.28 9.99
CA HIS A 263 -5.94 28.48 10.08
C HIS A 263 -7.42 28.15 9.86
N ARG A 264 -8.34 28.89 10.50
CA ARG A 264 -9.79 28.62 10.44
C ARG A 264 -10.34 28.67 9.01
N GLU A 265 -9.83 29.57 8.18
CA GLU A 265 -10.24 29.72 6.79
C GLU A 265 -9.91 28.47 5.95
N VAL A 266 -8.73 27.88 6.16
CA VAL A 266 -8.33 26.64 5.47
C VAL A 266 -9.22 25.47 5.88
N LEU A 267 -9.60 25.38 7.16
CA LEU A 267 -10.54 24.35 7.64
C LEU A 267 -11.95 24.55 7.06
N SER A 268 -12.38 25.80 6.91
CA SER A 268 -13.64 26.15 6.25
C SER A 268 -13.61 25.73 4.79
N GLU A 269 -12.53 26.03 4.08
CA GLU A 269 -12.33 25.64 2.67
C GLU A 269 -12.36 24.11 2.51
N ILE A 270 -11.68 23.35 3.38
CA ILE A 270 -11.71 21.88 3.35
C ILE A 270 -13.13 21.33 3.58
N THR A 271 -13.89 21.96 4.48
CA THR A 271 -15.28 21.58 4.78
C THR A 271 -16.19 21.86 3.59
N GLU A 272 -16.11 23.07 3.02
CA GLU A 272 -16.90 23.50 1.86
C GLU A 272 -16.62 22.64 0.63
N LYS A 273 -15.34 22.35 0.38
CA LYS A 273 -14.90 21.50 -0.74
C LYS A 273 -15.14 20.02 -0.51
N ARG A 274 -15.55 19.62 0.70
CA ARG A 274 -15.81 18.23 1.08
C ARG A 274 -14.60 17.31 0.88
N THR A 275 -13.38 17.79 1.15
CA THR A 275 -12.13 17.07 0.82
C THR A 275 -11.30 16.61 2.03
N TRP A 276 -11.88 16.58 3.24
CA TRP A 276 -11.07 16.35 4.45
C TRP A 276 -10.43 14.96 4.50
N LEU A 277 -11.12 13.91 4.03
CA LEU A 277 -10.61 12.53 4.08
C LEU A 277 -9.55 12.30 3.02
N GLU A 278 -9.75 12.85 1.82
CA GLU A 278 -8.73 12.86 0.76
C GLU A 278 -7.49 13.62 1.25
N TYR A 279 -7.67 14.79 1.89
CA TYR A 279 -6.57 15.54 2.47
C TYR A 279 -5.80 14.72 3.52
N LYS A 280 -6.51 14.14 4.50
CA LYS A 280 -5.89 13.34 5.56
C LYS A 280 -5.10 12.16 4.99
N THR A 281 -5.65 11.46 4.00
CA THR A 281 -4.99 10.29 3.39
C THR A 281 -3.81 10.69 2.51
N LEU A 282 -3.94 11.74 1.70
CA LEU A 282 -2.82 12.27 0.91
C LEU A 282 -1.70 12.82 1.80
N ARG A 283 -2.02 13.35 3.00
CA ARG A 283 -1.03 13.67 4.03
C ARG A 283 -0.30 12.44 4.55
N GLN A 284 -0.98 11.30 4.74
CA GLN A 284 -0.29 10.04 5.06
C GLN A 284 0.62 9.60 3.92
N TYR A 285 0.17 9.69 2.66
CA TYR A 285 1.03 9.44 1.50
C TYR A 285 2.26 10.32 1.49
N GLN A 286 2.12 11.61 1.84
CA GLN A 286 3.26 12.51 1.94
C GLN A 286 4.24 12.09 3.05
N MET A 287 3.76 11.61 4.21
CA MET A 287 4.64 11.10 5.26
C MET A 287 5.40 9.86 4.79
N ILE A 288 4.69 8.87 4.23
CA ILE A 288 5.28 7.65 3.66
C ILE A 288 6.29 7.99 2.55
N TYR A 289 5.96 8.96 1.69
CA TYR A 289 6.81 9.43 0.60
C TYR A 289 8.11 10.04 1.13
N ASN A 290 8.01 10.93 2.12
CA ASN A 290 9.20 11.56 2.71
C ASN A 290 10.09 10.54 3.44
N GLU A 291 9.50 9.57 4.14
CA GLU A 291 10.23 8.53 4.84
C GLU A 291 10.96 7.56 3.89
N SER A 292 10.35 7.27 2.73
CA SER A 292 10.95 6.42 1.70
C SER A 292 11.99 7.15 0.83
N LEU A 293 11.99 8.48 0.79
CA LEU A 293 12.84 9.27 -0.09
C LEU A 293 14.33 8.98 0.17
N ASN A 294 15.12 8.75 -0.88
CA ASN A 294 16.52 8.32 -0.82
C ASN A 294 16.79 6.98 -0.10
N ARG A 295 15.78 6.32 0.48
CA ARG A 295 15.90 5.04 1.21
C ARG A 295 15.32 3.87 0.43
N MET A 296 14.11 4.03 -0.12
CA MET A 296 13.33 3.02 -0.82
C MET A 296 12.51 3.65 -1.97
N ARG A 297 13.19 4.03 -3.05
CA ARG A 297 12.60 4.75 -4.20
C ARG A 297 11.35 4.09 -4.80
N ASP A 298 11.31 2.75 -4.80
CA ASP A 298 10.16 2.01 -5.31
C ASP A 298 8.84 2.40 -4.61
N ILE A 299 8.91 2.73 -3.31
CA ILE A 299 7.75 3.17 -2.55
C ILE A 299 7.30 4.57 -2.98
N ASN A 300 8.24 5.48 -3.26
CA ASN A 300 7.91 6.77 -3.87
C ASN A 300 7.18 6.60 -5.21
N TYR A 301 7.56 5.58 -5.99
CA TYR A 301 6.93 5.30 -7.28
C TYR A 301 5.50 4.80 -7.09
N ILE A 302 5.29 3.87 -6.15
CA ILE A 302 3.96 3.35 -5.81
C ILE A 302 3.05 4.49 -5.32
N VAL A 303 3.53 5.36 -4.42
CA VAL A 303 2.75 6.53 -3.97
C VAL A 303 2.36 7.43 -5.14
N ALA A 304 3.26 7.69 -6.10
CA ALA A 304 2.96 8.50 -7.27
C ALA A 304 1.96 7.83 -8.22
N ILE A 305 2.07 6.51 -8.43
CA ILE A 305 1.13 5.70 -9.22
C ILE A 305 -0.27 5.74 -8.59
N ASP A 306 -0.37 5.50 -7.29
CA ASP A 306 -1.66 5.49 -6.58
C ASP A 306 -2.29 6.87 -6.53
N THR A 307 -1.47 7.92 -6.34
CA THR A 307 -1.93 9.31 -6.43
C THR A 307 -2.48 9.63 -7.83
N ARG A 308 -1.85 9.14 -8.91
CA ARG A 308 -2.41 9.25 -10.27
C ARG A 308 -3.75 8.53 -10.39
N TYR A 309 -3.85 7.28 -9.91
CA TYR A 309 -5.10 6.53 -9.99
C TYR A 309 -6.24 7.21 -9.25
N LEU A 310 -5.98 7.78 -8.07
CA LEU A 310 -6.95 8.60 -7.35
C LEU A 310 -7.37 9.85 -8.13
N GLY A 311 -6.46 10.43 -8.92
CA GLY A 311 -6.74 11.57 -9.79
C GLY A 311 -7.60 11.19 -10.99
N GLU A 312 -7.31 10.06 -11.63
CA GLU A 312 -8.14 9.48 -12.69
C GLU A 312 -9.53 9.11 -12.19
N ASP A 313 -9.64 8.55 -10.98
CA ASP A 313 -10.91 8.30 -10.31
C ASP A 313 -11.68 9.60 -10.04
N ALA A 314 -11.01 10.66 -9.58
CA ALA A 314 -11.63 11.96 -9.37
C ALA A 314 -12.16 12.58 -10.69
N ILE A 315 -11.43 12.42 -11.81
CA ILE A 315 -11.89 12.83 -13.14
C ILE A 315 -13.15 12.05 -13.53
N ARG A 316 -13.13 10.71 -13.39
CA ARG A 316 -14.29 9.85 -13.69
C ARG A 316 -15.54 10.22 -12.89
N ASN A 317 -15.36 10.54 -11.61
CA ASN A 317 -16.44 10.91 -10.69
C ASN A 317 -16.79 12.41 -10.76
N ARG A 318 -16.17 13.21 -11.64
CA ARG A 318 -16.36 14.66 -11.78
C ARG A 318 -16.10 15.45 -10.49
N GLN A 319 -15.15 15.00 -9.66
CA GLN A 319 -14.80 15.59 -8.38
C GLN A 319 -13.63 16.58 -8.54
N GLN A 320 -13.94 17.78 -9.04
CA GLN A 320 -12.95 18.77 -9.44
C GLN A 320 -12.07 19.27 -8.28
N GLU A 321 -12.65 19.45 -7.08
CA GLU A 321 -11.87 19.86 -5.89
C GLU A 321 -10.93 18.75 -5.40
N THR A 322 -11.34 17.48 -5.52
CA THR A 322 -10.47 16.34 -5.22
C THR A 322 -9.30 16.27 -6.20
N LEU A 323 -9.55 16.48 -7.50
CA LEU A 323 -8.47 16.57 -8.50
C LEU A 323 -7.48 17.70 -8.16
N ARG A 324 -7.99 18.93 -7.90
CA ARG A 324 -7.13 20.07 -7.52
C ARG A 324 -6.25 19.76 -6.31
N LEU A 325 -6.80 19.06 -5.32
CA LEU A 325 -6.04 18.62 -4.15
C LEU A 325 -4.93 17.64 -4.54
N ILE A 326 -5.23 16.67 -5.40
CA ILE A 326 -4.26 15.69 -5.91
C ILE A 326 -3.11 16.38 -6.67
N LEU A 327 -3.41 17.38 -7.51
CA LEU A 327 -2.37 18.15 -8.20
C LEU A 327 -1.43 18.87 -7.21
N LYS A 328 -1.97 19.44 -6.12
CA LYS A 328 -1.17 20.04 -5.05
C LYS A 328 -0.23 19.03 -4.38
N PHE A 329 -0.65 17.78 -4.21
CA PHE A 329 0.20 16.74 -3.64
C PHE A 329 1.28 16.25 -4.61
N PHE A 330 0.99 16.14 -5.91
CA PHE A 330 2.04 15.91 -6.92
C PHE A 330 3.12 16.99 -6.87
N ASN A 331 2.71 18.27 -6.81
CA ASN A 331 3.63 19.40 -6.64
C ASN A 331 4.44 19.29 -5.34
N THR A 332 3.81 18.82 -4.26
CA THR A 332 4.47 18.60 -2.97
C THR A 332 5.54 17.50 -3.06
N TYR A 333 5.25 16.39 -3.75
CA TYR A 333 6.21 15.31 -3.99
C TYR A 333 7.40 15.78 -4.83
N LEU A 334 7.14 16.49 -5.94
CA LEU A 334 8.19 17.06 -6.79
C LEU A 334 9.10 18.01 -6.00
N ARG A 335 8.52 18.92 -5.21
CA ARG A 335 9.29 19.84 -4.34
C ARG A 335 10.18 19.06 -3.38
N ALA A 336 9.65 18.08 -2.68
CA ALA A 336 10.40 17.25 -1.73
C ALA A 336 11.55 16.50 -2.42
N THR A 337 11.30 15.91 -3.57
CA THR A 337 12.27 15.13 -4.33
C THR A 337 13.39 15.97 -4.93
N LEU A 338 13.07 17.15 -5.48
CA LEU A 338 14.06 18.09 -5.96
C LEU A 338 14.95 18.60 -4.82
N ASN A 339 14.36 18.97 -3.68
CA ASN A 339 15.11 19.38 -2.49
C ASN A 339 16.06 18.26 -2.00
N ALA A 340 15.64 17.00 -2.11
CA ALA A 340 16.45 15.84 -1.78
C ALA A 340 17.45 15.44 -2.88
N LYS A 341 17.44 16.13 -4.02
CA LYS A 341 18.25 15.87 -5.23
C LYS A 341 18.15 14.44 -5.76
N ASP A 342 17.01 13.78 -5.58
CA ASP A 342 16.79 12.41 -6.09
C ASP A 342 16.26 12.44 -7.53
N VAL A 343 17.20 12.44 -8.48
CA VAL A 343 16.91 12.55 -9.92
C VAL A 343 16.01 11.41 -10.42
N ARG A 344 16.27 10.17 -10.01
CA ARG A 344 15.51 9.01 -10.50
C ARG A 344 14.06 9.05 -10.00
N THR A 345 13.87 9.53 -8.77
CA THR A 345 12.53 9.71 -8.21
C THR A 345 11.79 10.88 -8.85
N ALA A 346 12.46 12.00 -9.13
CA ALA A 346 11.84 13.13 -9.82
C ALA A 346 11.40 12.72 -11.24
N TYR A 347 12.26 11.98 -11.94
CA TYR A 347 11.93 11.37 -13.22
C TYR A 347 10.67 10.50 -13.12
N ASN A 348 10.53 9.58 -12.17
CA ASN A 348 9.33 8.75 -12.10
C ASN A 348 8.06 9.50 -11.65
N VAL A 349 8.16 10.49 -10.76
CA VAL A 349 7.00 11.31 -10.37
C VAL A 349 6.50 12.15 -11.54
N LEU A 350 7.39 12.78 -12.30
CA LEU A 350 7.03 13.53 -13.51
C LEU A 350 6.30 12.64 -14.52
N HIS A 351 6.66 11.36 -14.59
CA HIS A 351 6.02 10.42 -15.50
C HIS A 351 4.56 10.21 -15.14
N GLN A 352 4.30 9.88 -13.87
CA GLN A 352 2.95 9.66 -13.38
C GLN A 352 2.12 10.95 -13.44
N TYR A 353 2.75 12.10 -13.21
CA TYR A 353 2.09 13.38 -13.32
C TYR A 353 1.73 13.72 -14.78
N ARG A 354 2.59 13.40 -15.76
CA ARG A 354 2.26 13.54 -17.18
C ARG A 354 1.10 12.64 -17.57
N LEU A 355 1.10 11.37 -17.14
CA LEU A 355 -0.01 10.45 -17.44
C LEU A 355 -1.34 10.97 -16.87
N LEU A 356 -1.33 11.58 -15.68
CA LEU A 356 -2.50 12.29 -15.16
C LEU A 356 -2.89 13.49 -16.03
N ALA A 357 -1.92 14.29 -16.49
CA ALA A 357 -2.17 15.41 -17.40
C ALA A 357 -2.78 14.95 -18.74
N GLU A 358 -2.36 13.81 -19.28
CA GLU A 358 -3.00 13.21 -20.45
C GLU A 358 -4.45 12.81 -20.18
N ALA A 359 -4.74 12.27 -19.00
CA ALA A 359 -6.11 11.95 -18.60
C ALA A 359 -6.97 13.23 -18.47
N VAL A 360 -6.40 14.31 -17.94
CA VAL A 360 -7.02 15.65 -17.86
C VAL A 360 -7.31 16.21 -19.26
N LEU A 361 -6.35 16.10 -20.19
CA LEU A 361 -6.54 16.50 -21.60
C LEU A 361 -7.67 15.69 -22.27
N ARG A 362 -7.67 14.36 -22.12
CA ARG A 362 -8.74 13.50 -22.68
C ARG A 362 -10.12 13.80 -22.09
N ALA A 363 -10.16 14.34 -20.87
CA ALA A 363 -11.40 14.78 -20.22
C ALA A 363 -11.85 16.20 -20.63
N GLY A 364 -11.09 16.92 -21.46
CA GLY A 364 -11.41 18.28 -21.89
C GLY A 364 -11.28 19.35 -20.79
N MET A 365 -10.44 19.09 -19.78
CA MET A 365 -10.25 19.98 -18.63
C MET A 365 -9.07 20.94 -18.86
N ASP A 366 -9.23 21.83 -19.84
CA ASP A 366 -8.15 22.69 -20.37
C ASP A 366 -7.47 23.57 -19.31
N ASP A 367 -8.23 24.14 -18.38
CA ASP A 367 -7.67 25.00 -17.32
C ASP A 367 -6.72 24.22 -16.41
N GLN A 368 -7.13 23.02 -15.97
CA GLN A 368 -6.30 22.14 -15.15
C GLN A 368 -5.08 21.64 -15.92
N LEU A 369 -5.22 21.39 -17.22
CA LEU A 369 -4.09 21.00 -18.05
C LEU A 369 -3.03 22.11 -18.13
N LEU A 370 -3.46 23.35 -18.31
CA LEU A 370 -2.57 24.51 -18.33
C LEU A 370 -1.92 24.77 -16.96
N GLU A 371 -2.64 24.56 -15.85
CA GLU A 371 -2.05 24.59 -14.52
C GLU A 371 -0.93 23.55 -14.38
N ILE A 372 -1.17 22.30 -14.81
CA ILE A 372 -0.16 21.23 -14.75
C ILE A 372 1.05 21.58 -15.62
N ALA A 373 0.83 22.04 -16.85
CA ALA A 373 1.91 22.46 -17.74
C ALA A 373 2.72 23.64 -17.14
N GLY A 374 2.04 24.59 -16.50
CA GLY A 374 2.68 25.68 -15.76
C GLY A 374 3.54 25.19 -14.60
N TYR A 375 3.07 24.17 -13.85
CA TYR A 375 3.87 23.53 -12.80
C TYR A 375 5.09 22.78 -13.37
N PHE A 376 4.94 22.13 -14.51
CA PHE A 376 6.04 21.46 -15.20
C PHE A 376 7.13 22.47 -15.55
N ARG A 377 6.77 23.58 -16.19
CA ARG A 377 7.69 24.69 -16.47
C ARG A 377 8.38 25.19 -15.20
N TYR A 378 7.61 25.50 -14.16
CA TYR A 378 8.15 25.97 -12.88
C TYR A 378 9.16 24.99 -12.26
N TYR A 379 8.81 23.71 -12.15
CA TYR A 379 9.72 22.71 -11.57
C TYR A 379 10.91 22.39 -12.47
N GLY A 380 10.77 22.51 -13.80
CA GLY A 380 11.88 22.43 -14.74
C GLY A 380 12.90 23.55 -14.53
N GLN A 381 12.44 24.78 -14.34
CA GLN A 381 13.28 25.95 -14.01
C GLN A 381 13.92 25.83 -12.62
N VAL A 382 13.16 25.39 -11.61
CA VAL A 382 13.71 25.11 -10.28
C VAL A 382 14.81 24.05 -10.35
N ALA A 383 14.60 22.95 -11.08
CA ALA A 383 15.61 21.90 -11.24
C ALA A 383 16.87 22.41 -11.96
N PHE A 384 16.69 23.28 -12.95
CA PHE A 384 17.78 23.94 -13.66
C PHE A 384 18.63 24.80 -12.73
N ASN A 385 17.98 25.66 -11.94
CA ASN A 385 18.62 26.52 -10.93
C ASN A 385 19.34 25.69 -9.84
N MET A 386 18.94 24.43 -9.64
CA MET A 386 19.59 23.48 -8.74
C MET A 386 20.74 22.69 -9.40
N ASN A 387 21.09 22.99 -10.66
CA ASN A 387 22.06 22.27 -11.50
C ASN A 387 21.68 20.81 -11.79
N ILE A 388 20.38 20.51 -11.93
CA ILE A 388 19.85 19.17 -12.26
C ILE A 388 19.25 19.21 -13.67
N ALA A 389 20.08 19.51 -14.67
CA ALA A 389 19.67 19.74 -16.05
C ALA A 389 18.84 18.59 -16.67
N PHE A 390 19.12 17.35 -16.29
CA PHE A 390 18.38 16.17 -16.77
C PHE A 390 16.88 16.22 -16.43
N ILE A 391 16.49 16.81 -15.29
CA ILE A 391 15.08 16.94 -14.93
C ILE A 391 14.39 18.03 -15.77
N THR A 392 15.08 19.13 -16.05
CA THR A 392 14.60 20.16 -16.97
C THR A 392 14.39 19.59 -18.38
N GLU A 393 15.32 18.76 -18.85
CA GLU A 393 15.17 18.00 -20.09
C GLU A 393 13.97 17.06 -20.04
N THR A 394 13.82 16.28 -18.96
CA THR A 394 12.67 15.39 -18.75
C THR A 394 11.34 16.14 -18.82
N VAL A 395 11.25 17.32 -18.20
CA VAL A 395 10.08 18.20 -18.27
C VAL A 395 9.78 18.64 -19.70
N ALA A 396 10.78 19.04 -20.47
CA ALA A 396 10.60 19.45 -21.86
C ALA A 396 10.10 18.29 -22.74
N TYR A 397 10.60 17.08 -22.52
CA TYR A 397 10.10 15.87 -23.19
C TYR A 397 8.66 15.52 -22.79
N ASP A 398 8.34 15.63 -21.50
CA ASP A 398 7.00 15.36 -21.02
C ASP A 398 5.98 16.39 -21.55
N LEU A 399 6.36 17.69 -21.62
CA LEU A 399 5.55 18.74 -22.27
C LEU A 399 5.41 18.53 -23.77
N THR A 400 6.49 18.11 -24.46
CA THR A 400 6.43 17.76 -25.89
C THR A 400 5.40 16.66 -26.13
N SER A 401 5.40 15.61 -25.31
CA SER A 401 4.42 14.53 -25.40
C SER A 401 2.98 15.03 -25.21
N LEU A 402 2.76 15.98 -24.29
CA LEU A 402 1.44 16.61 -24.10
C LEU A 402 1.04 17.48 -25.30
N CYS A 403 1.98 18.23 -25.90
CA CYS A 403 1.74 19.00 -27.12
C CYS A 403 1.38 18.10 -28.30
N GLU A 404 2.09 16.98 -28.50
CA GLU A 404 1.79 16.00 -29.54
C GLU A 404 0.38 15.41 -29.36
N LEU A 405 0.03 15.04 -28.12
CA LEU A 405 -1.29 14.51 -27.80
C LEU A 405 -2.38 15.56 -28.05
N ALA A 406 -2.18 16.80 -27.60
CA ALA A 406 -3.12 17.90 -27.81
C ALA A 406 -3.32 18.20 -29.30
N PHE A 407 -2.24 18.20 -30.09
CA PHE A 407 -2.32 18.37 -31.54
C PHE A 407 -3.10 17.23 -32.20
N SER A 408 -2.78 15.97 -31.86
CA SER A 408 -3.48 14.80 -32.42
C SER A 408 -4.98 14.77 -32.08
N ALA A 409 -5.35 15.34 -30.93
CA ALA A 409 -6.73 15.47 -30.50
C ALA A 409 -7.45 16.71 -31.07
N GLY A 410 -6.75 17.58 -31.81
CA GLY A 410 -7.29 18.85 -32.30
C GLY A 410 -7.67 19.83 -31.18
N ALA A 411 -7.01 19.73 -30.02
CA ALA A 411 -7.33 20.53 -28.85
C ALA A 411 -6.89 21.99 -28.99
N ILE A 412 -7.80 22.93 -28.72
CA ILE A 412 -7.57 24.38 -28.83
C ILE A 412 -6.44 24.83 -27.89
N VAL A 413 -6.27 24.14 -26.76
CA VAL A 413 -5.22 24.40 -25.77
C VAL A 413 -3.80 24.14 -26.28
N GLY A 414 -3.64 23.46 -27.44
CA GLY A 414 -2.35 23.09 -28.00
C GLY A 414 -1.38 24.26 -28.19
N ASP A 415 -1.88 25.43 -28.61
CA ASP A 415 -1.02 26.62 -28.81
C ASP A 415 -0.45 27.16 -27.50
N LYS A 416 -1.24 27.15 -26.44
CA LYS A 416 -0.79 27.57 -25.11
C LYS A 416 0.19 26.57 -24.50
N LEU A 417 0.01 25.27 -24.75
CA LEU A 417 0.99 24.25 -24.34
C LEU A 417 2.33 24.44 -25.06
N LEU A 418 2.29 24.78 -26.35
CA LEU A 418 3.49 25.11 -27.12
C LEU A 418 4.18 26.36 -26.55
N ASP A 419 3.42 27.41 -26.19
CA ASP A 419 3.99 28.58 -25.52
C ASP A 419 4.71 28.21 -24.22
N ILE A 420 4.09 27.35 -23.39
CA ILE A 420 4.70 26.89 -22.14
C ILE A 420 6.00 26.10 -22.40
N LEU A 421 6.03 25.23 -23.44
CA LEU A 421 7.22 24.47 -23.83
C LEU A 421 8.38 25.39 -24.27
N LEU A 422 8.08 26.48 -24.97
CA LEU A 422 9.07 27.48 -25.41
C LEU A 422 9.57 28.37 -24.26
N GLU A 423 8.98 28.27 -23.06
CA GLU A 423 9.36 29.08 -21.91
C GLU A 423 10.18 28.32 -20.85
N VAL A 424 10.40 27.02 -21.06
CA VAL A 424 11.11 26.16 -20.09
C VAL A 424 12.57 26.61 -19.88
N ASP A 425 13.21 27.16 -20.91
CA ASP A 425 14.62 27.53 -20.92
C ASP A 425 14.90 29.04 -20.74
N LYS A 426 13.87 29.88 -20.59
CA LYS A 426 14.00 31.35 -20.53
C LYS A 426 14.69 31.92 -19.27
N GLU A 427 14.85 31.15 -18.19
CA GLU A 427 15.48 31.63 -16.94
C GLU A 427 17.00 31.41 -16.85
N ALA A 428 17.67 30.95 -17.91
CA ALA A 428 19.11 30.70 -17.83
C ALA A 428 19.97 31.98 -17.84
N GLU A 429 20.71 32.20 -16.77
CA GLU A 429 21.66 33.31 -16.62
C GLU A 429 23.11 32.80 -16.90
N GLY A 430 23.53 32.83 -18.18
CA GLY A 430 24.93 32.72 -18.59
C GLY A 430 25.32 31.47 -19.42
N GLU A 431 26.46 31.54 -20.12
CA GLU A 431 26.91 30.54 -21.13
C GLU A 431 27.09 29.11 -20.58
N ALA A 432 27.53 28.95 -19.33
CA ALA A 432 27.71 27.64 -18.71
C ALA A 432 26.36 26.97 -18.39
N GLN A 433 25.36 27.77 -18.06
CA GLN A 433 23.99 27.35 -17.81
C GLN A 433 23.29 26.99 -19.14
N GLU A 434 23.52 27.74 -20.22
CA GLU A 434 22.99 27.41 -21.56
C GLU A 434 23.42 26.02 -22.06
N LYS A 435 24.63 25.55 -21.72
CA LYS A 435 25.08 24.18 -22.06
C LYS A 435 24.20 23.09 -21.44
N GLY A 436 23.58 23.34 -20.29
CA GLY A 436 22.65 22.43 -19.61
C GLY A 436 21.28 22.31 -20.29
N LEU A 437 20.91 23.26 -21.16
CA LEU A 437 19.59 23.31 -21.81
C LEU A 437 19.56 22.67 -23.21
N ARG A 438 20.64 21.99 -23.62
CA ARG A 438 20.67 21.30 -24.93
C ARG A 438 19.55 20.26 -25.06
N GLY A 439 19.21 19.58 -23.98
CA GLY A 439 18.08 18.64 -23.92
C GLY A 439 16.73 19.29 -24.23
N VAL A 440 16.49 20.50 -23.72
CA VAL A 440 15.26 21.26 -23.98
C VAL A 440 15.14 21.62 -25.46
N ARG A 441 16.24 22.10 -26.07
CA ARG A 441 16.28 22.39 -27.51
C ARG A 441 16.05 21.14 -28.37
N LYS A 442 16.59 19.98 -27.98
CA LYS A 442 16.30 18.70 -28.65
C LYS A 442 14.80 18.39 -28.62
N ALA A 443 14.15 18.50 -27.46
CA ALA A 443 12.71 18.28 -27.32
C ALA A 443 11.87 19.24 -28.20
N GLN A 444 12.22 20.54 -28.22
CA GLN A 444 11.57 21.54 -29.08
C GLN A 444 11.74 21.22 -30.58
N ILE A 445 12.94 20.83 -31.02
CA ILE A 445 13.18 20.41 -32.42
C ILE A 445 12.34 19.17 -32.75
N LYS A 446 12.26 18.20 -31.84
CA LYS A 446 11.40 17.02 -32.02
C LYS A 446 9.93 17.43 -32.21
N MET A 447 9.44 18.37 -31.42
CA MET A 447 8.10 18.93 -31.61
C MET A 447 7.94 19.61 -32.99
N ALA A 448 8.95 20.36 -33.44
CA ALA A 448 8.91 20.99 -34.76
C ALA A 448 8.88 19.96 -35.89
N THR A 449 9.65 18.87 -35.80
CA THR A 449 9.59 17.77 -36.79
C THR A 449 8.24 17.08 -36.81
N TYR A 450 7.57 16.98 -35.65
CA TYR A 450 6.22 16.42 -35.58
C TYR A 450 5.20 17.31 -36.30
N PHE A 451 5.26 18.63 -36.10
CA PHE A 451 4.40 19.57 -36.83
C PHE A 451 4.66 19.54 -38.34
N LEU A 452 5.93 19.50 -38.78
CA LEU A 452 6.27 19.41 -40.20
C LEU A 452 5.73 18.11 -40.84
N LEU A 453 5.82 16.98 -40.13
CA LEU A 453 5.28 15.70 -40.59
C LEU A 453 3.75 15.76 -40.81
N HIS A 454 3.05 16.62 -40.06
CA HIS A 454 1.60 16.82 -40.17
C HIS A 454 1.22 18.10 -40.94
N GLU A 455 2.15 18.63 -41.74
CA GLU A 455 1.94 19.80 -42.60
C GLU A 455 1.61 21.11 -41.86
N ASP A 456 1.83 21.19 -40.54
CA ASP A 456 1.68 22.41 -39.74
C ASP A 456 2.98 23.24 -39.74
N ALA A 457 3.21 23.92 -40.87
CA ALA A 457 4.38 24.77 -41.04
C ALA A 457 4.38 25.99 -40.11
N GLU A 458 3.22 26.45 -39.66
CA GLU A 458 3.07 27.65 -38.82
C GLU A 458 3.63 27.41 -37.42
N ARG A 459 3.20 26.33 -36.75
CA ARG A 459 3.70 25.99 -35.42
C ARG A 459 5.17 25.55 -35.45
N ALA A 460 5.59 24.83 -36.48
CA ALA A 460 7.00 24.53 -36.70
C ALA A 460 7.85 25.81 -36.87
N HIS A 461 7.30 26.84 -37.54
CA HIS A 461 8.00 28.11 -37.72
C HIS A 461 8.12 28.91 -36.41
N ARG A 462 7.14 28.84 -35.51
CA ARG A 462 7.25 29.45 -34.16
C ARG A 462 8.45 28.91 -33.39
N ILE A 463 8.67 27.59 -33.42
CA ILE A 463 9.85 26.97 -32.77
C ILE A 463 11.15 27.45 -33.43
N PHE A 464 11.18 27.55 -34.76
CA PHE A 464 12.33 28.11 -35.47
C PHE A 464 12.63 29.56 -35.05
N LEU A 465 11.60 30.41 -34.93
CA LEU A 465 11.76 31.81 -34.52
C LEU A 465 12.35 31.94 -33.12
N ASP A 466 11.92 31.08 -32.19
CA ASP A 466 12.45 31.02 -30.82
C ASP A 466 13.94 30.64 -30.78
N MET A 467 14.38 29.77 -31.71
CA MET A 467 15.77 29.31 -31.80
C MET A 467 16.65 30.16 -32.73
N LYS A 468 16.11 31.18 -33.38
CA LYS A 468 16.82 31.93 -34.45
C LYS A 468 18.08 32.64 -33.96
N THR A 469 18.12 33.05 -32.69
CA THR A 469 19.23 33.81 -32.09
C THR A 469 20.29 32.91 -31.45
N GLU A 470 20.10 31.59 -31.47
CA GLU A 470 21.04 30.63 -30.89
C GLU A 470 22.36 30.55 -31.69
N PRO A 471 23.51 30.33 -31.02
CA PRO A 471 24.78 30.15 -31.71
C PRO A 471 24.76 28.98 -32.70
N ILE A 472 25.24 29.22 -33.93
CA ILE A 472 25.15 28.24 -35.01
C ILE A 472 25.87 26.92 -34.70
N ASP A 473 27.01 26.98 -34.00
CA ASP A 473 27.78 25.80 -33.60
C ASP A 473 26.99 24.91 -32.62
N ARG A 474 26.17 25.52 -31.76
CA ARG A 474 25.28 24.81 -30.83
C ARG A 474 24.19 24.06 -31.61
N ILE A 475 23.56 24.73 -32.59
CA ILE A 475 22.55 24.13 -33.46
C ILE A 475 23.14 23.00 -34.30
N ARG A 476 24.33 23.18 -34.88
CA ARG A 476 25.06 22.14 -35.64
C ARG A 476 25.35 20.90 -34.78
N SER A 477 25.80 21.13 -33.54
CA SER A 477 26.08 20.06 -32.59
C SER A 477 24.82 19.29 -32.20
N ILE A 478 23.69 19.98 -31.94
CA ILE A 478 22.39 19.37 -31.65
C ILE A 478 21.89 18.54 -32.85
N ARG A 479 21.99 19.06 -34.08
CA ARG A 479 21.67 18.31 -35.31
C ARG A 479 22.45 17.00 -35.38
N SER A 480 23.76 17.05 -35.12
CA SER A 480 24.64 15.89 -35.21
C SER A 480 24.27 14.80 -34.20
N GLU A 481 23.90 15.19 -32.97
CA GLU A 481 23.42 14.25 -31.93
C GLU A 481 22.07 13.62 -32.30
N LEU A 482 21.08 14.41 -32.73
CA LEU A 482 19.76 13.87 -33.09
C LEU A 482 19.81 12.89 -34.27
N VAL A 483 20.73 13.12 -35.21
CA VAL A 483 20.94 12.23 -36.37
C VAL A 483 21.65 10.94 -35.96
N SER A 484 22.57 10.98 -34.99
CA SER A 484 23.41 9.82 -34.61
C SER A 484 22.71 8.77 -33.76
N VAL A 485 21.58 9.11 -33.10
CA VAL A 485 20.87 8.19 -32.21
C VAL A 485 20.01 7.20 -33.01
N GLU A 486 20.57 6.06 -33.43
CA GLU A 486 19.85 5.08 -34.26
C GLU A 486 18.99 4.08 -33.48
N SER A 487 19.30 3.82 -32.21
CA SER A 487 18.57 2.86 -31.38
C SER A 487 17.42 3.50 -30.63
N LYS A 488 16.25 2.86 -30.70
CA LYS A 488 15.08 3.16 -29.85
C LYS A 488 15.34 2.86 -28.39
N ASP A 489 16.00 1.73 -28.13
CA ASP A 489 16.24 1.22 -26.79
C ASP A 489 17.62 1.68 -26.30
N PHE A 490 17.70 2.02 -25.02
CA PHE A 490 18.97 2.16 -24.33
C PHE A 490 19.53 0.76 -24.00
N TRP A 491 20.84 0.63 -23.80
CA TRP A 491 21.43 -0.66 -23.39
C TRP A 491 21.03 -1.07 -21.95
N GLU A 492 20.42 -0.16 -21.19
CA GLU A 492 19.85 -0.41 -19.85
C GLU A 492 18.32 -0.48 -19.94
N VAL A 493 17.73 -1.30 -19.07
CA VAL A 493 16.27 -1.35 -18.90
C VAL A 493 15.80 -0.03 -18.29
N ILE A 494 14.99 0.71 -19.04
CA ILE A 494 14.37 1.97 -18.61
C ILE A 494 12.84 1.82 -18.55
N ASP A 495 12.22 2.37 -17.51
CA ASP A 495 10.78 2.21 -17.26
C ASP A 495 9.90 3.00 -18.25
N ARG A 496 10.45 4.01 -18.94
CA ARG A 496 9.70 4.88 -19.88
C ARG A 496 9.83 4.47 -21.35
N GLY A 497 10.38 3.28 -21.64
CA GLY A 497 10.37 2.67 -22.97
C GLY A 497 11.48 3.17 -23.90
N GLU A 498 11.35 4.37 -24.47
CA GLU A 498 12.23 4.85 -25.55
C GLU A 498 13.27 5.86 -25.06
N ASN A 499 14.44 5.86 -25.72
CA ASN A 499 15.43 6.91 -25.56
C ASN A 499 14.82 8.26 -25.95
N PHE A 500 14.94 9.26 -25.06
CA PHE A 500 14.47 10.61 -25.30
C PHE A 500 14.99 11.22 -26.60
N ASP A 501 16.21 10.92 -27.02
CA ASP A 501 16.79 11.48 -28.25
C ASP A 501 16.40 10.69 -29.51
N TYR A 502 15.76 9.53 -29.38
CA TYR A 502 15.34 8.73 -30.53
C TYR A 502 14.19 9.41 -31.30
N LEU A 503 14.26 9.34 -32.63
CA LEU A 503 13.26 9.84 -33.56
C LEU A 503 12.91 8.73 -34.55
N HIS A 504 11.62 8.43 -34.68
CA HIS A 504 11.15 7.50 -35.71
C HIS A 504 11.58 7.96 -37.12
N PRO A 505 11.82 7.04 -38.06
CA PRO A 505 12.37 7.36 -39.39
C PRO A 505 11.62 8.48 -40.14
N GLU A 506 10.29 8.49 -40.06
CA GLU A 506 9.44 9.51 -40.68
C GLU A 506 9.70 10.91 -40.11
N ARG A 507 9.83 11.03 -38.79
CA ARG A 507 10.15 12.31 -38.13
C ARG A 507 11.61 12.71 -38.37
N ARG A 508 12.53 11.74 -38.42
CA ARG A 508 13.95 11.98 -38.72
C ARG A 508 14.13 12.61 -40.10
N ALA A 509 13.33 12.22 -41.10
CA ALA A 509 13.37 12.83 -42.42
C ALA A 509 13.10 14.35 -42.38
N MET A 510 12.21 14.78 -41.49
CA MET A 510 11.84 16.20 -41.32
C MET A 510 12.92 17.05 -40.62
N LEU A 511 13.97 16.43 -40.03
CA LEU A 511 15.08 17.19 -39.46
C LEU A 511 15.78 18.03 -40.53
N HIS A 512 15.94 17.48 -41.74
CA HIS A 512 16.53 18.21 -42.86
C HIS A 512 15.73 19.49 -43.15
N ASP A 513 14.40 19.37 -43.26
CA ASP A 513 13.53 20.49 -43.61
C ASP A 513 13.44 21.55 -42.50
N PHE A 514 13.56 21.13 -41.24
CA PHE A 514 13.67 22.07 -40.12
C PHE A 514 15.01 22.83 -40.13
N PHE A 515 16.13 22.12 -40.26
CA PHE A 515 17.46 22.74 -40.23
C PHE A 515 17.79 23.56 -41.48
N ALA A 516 17.18 23.25 -42.63
CA ALA A 516 17.32 24.03 -43.86
C ALA A 516 16.83 25.49 -43.70
N LYS A 517 16.00 25.78 -42.69
CA LYS A 517 15.55 27.14 -42.37
C LYS A 517 16.65 28.03 -41.77
N PHE A 518 17.77 27.45 -41.31
CA PHE A 518 18.93 28.18 -40.81
C PHE A 518 19.88 28.50 -41.97
N PRO A 519 19.99 29.77 -42.43
CA PRO A 519 20.70 30.12 -43.67
C PRO A 519 22.19 29.77 -43.67
N GLU A 520 22.80 29.70 -42.49
CA GLU A 520 24.21 29.38 -42.28
C GLU A 520 24.49 27.87 -42.26
N LEU A 521 23.49 27.05 -41.96
CA LEU A 521 23.56 25.58 -42.01
C LEU A 521 23.14 25.01 -43.36
N ALA A 522 22.34 25.73 -44.14
CA ALA A 522 21.88 25.31 -45.47
C ALA A 522 22.96 25.41 -46.57
N ARG A 523 24.16 25.93 -46.24
CA ARG A 523 25.31 26.05 -47.15
C ARG A 523 26.29 24.87 -47.05
N GLU A 524 26.06 23.96 -46.11
CA GLU A 524 26.77 22.69 -45.88
C GLU A 524 25.85 21.52 -46.25
#